data_AF-A0A7N9DBM3-F1
#
_entry.id   AF-A0A7N9DBM3-F1
#
_cell.length_a   1.000
_cell.length_b   1.000
_cell.length_c   1.000
_cell.angle_alpha   90.00
_cell.angle_beta   90.00
_cell.angle_gamma   90.00
#
_symmetry.space_group_name_H-M   'P 1'
#
loop_
_entity.id
_entity.type
_entity.pdbx_description
1 polymer ?
#
loop_
_entity_poly.entity_id
_entity_poly.type
_entity_poly.pdbx_seq_one_letter_code
_entity_poly.pdbx_strand_id
1 'polypeptide(L)'
;MSPTISHKDSSRQRRPGNFSHSLDMKSGPLPPGGWDDSHLDSAGREGDREALLGDTGTGDFLKAPRSFRAELSSILLLLFLYVLQGIPLGLAGSIPLILQSKNVSYTDQAFFSFVFWPFSLKLLWAPLVDAVYVKNFGRRKSWLVPTQYILGLFMIYLSTQVDRLLGNTEGRTPDVIALTVAFFLFEFLAATQDIAVDGWALTMLSRENVGYASTCNSVGQTAGYFLGNVLFLALESADFCNKYLRFQPQPRGIVTLADFLFFWGTVFLITTTLVALLKKENKEVSVVKEETQGITDTYKLLFAIIKMPAVLTFCLLILTAKVTVYSMYVSIMAFNAKVSDPLIGGTYMTLLNTVSNLGGNWPSTVALWLVDPLTVKECVGASNQNCRTPDAVELCRKLGGSCVTALDGYYVESIICVFIGFGWWFFLGPKFKKLQDEGSTSWKCKRNN
;
A
#
# COMPACT_ATOMS: atom_id res chain seq x y z
N MET A 1 6.00 64.12 33.12
CA MET A 1 4.65 64.43 33.61
C MET A 1 3.77 63.21 33.35
N SER A 2 3.18 62.62 34.40
CA SER A 2 1.93 61.85 34.28
C SER A 2 0.74 62.83 34.25
N PRO A 3 -0.47 62.43 33.84
CA PRO A 3 -1.40 61.65 34.69
C PRO A 3 -2.18 60.55 33.91
N THR A 4 -3.12 59.74 34.45
CA THR A 4 -3.34 59.09 35.77
C THR A 4 -4.57 58.15 35.69
N ILE A 5 -4.36 56.83 35.94
CA ILE A 5 -5.21 55.83 36.65
C ILE A 5 -6.72 55.61 36.27
N SER A 6 -7.11 54.34 36.06
CA SER A 6 -8.18 53.67 36.84
C SER A 6 -8.06 52.13 36.87
N HIS A 7 -8.47 51.52 37.99
CA HIS A 7 -8.27 50.11 38.40
C HIS A 7 -9.51 49.21 38.15
N LYS A 8 -9.30 47.89 38.02
CA LYS A 8 -9.80 46.91 39.02
C LYS A 8 -9.15 45.51 38.95
N ASP A 9 -9.02 44.89 40.13
CA ASP A 9 -8.19 43.72 40.43
C ASP A 9 -8.93 42.37 40.52
N SER A 10 -8.19 41.26 40.36
CA SER A 10 -8.02 40.13 41.32
C SER A 10 -7.43 38.90 40.58
N SER A 11 -6.19 38.45 40.80
CA SER A 11 -5.67 37.62 41.93
C SER A 11 -6.40 36.25 42.06
N ARG A 12 -5.80 35.07 42.24
CA ARG A 12 -4.49 34.54 42.71
C ARG A 12 -4.19 33.19 42.01
N GLN A 13 -3.02 32.51 42.07
CA GLN A 13 -1.59 32.84 42.30
C GLN A 13 -0.74 31.54 42.10
N ARG A 14 0.48 31.59 41.54
CA ARG A 14 1.48 30.47 41.48
C ARG A 14 2.61 30.71 42.49
N ARG A 15 3.21 29.67 43.11
CA ARG A 15 4.64 29.59 43.56
C ARG A 15 5.06 28.13 43.95
N PRO A 16 6.36 27.81 44.13
CA PRO A 16 6.92 26.46 43.80
C PRO A 16 7.78 25.77 44.89
N GLY A 17 8.32 24.57 44.56
CA GLY A 17 9.44 23.87 45.25
C GLY A 17 9.01 22.75 46.22
N ASN A 18 9.89 21.86 46.74
CA ASN A 18 11.21 21.35 46.31
C ASN A 18 11.58 20.11 47.19
N PHE A 19 12.52 19.24 46.76
CA PHE A 19 13.28 18.23 47.56
C PHE A 19 12.61 17.00 48.28
N SER A 20 12.91 15.79 47.74
CA SER A 20 13.64 14.63 48.32
C SER A 20 13.21 13.81 49.59
N HIS A 21 13.19 12.47 49.37
CA HIS A 21 13.88 11.38 50.12
C HIS A 21 13.23 10.55 51.28
N SER A 22 13.19 9.22 51.01
CA SER A 22 13.50 8.03 51.87
C SER A 22 12.65 7.54 53.06
N LEU A 23 12.39 6.20 53.00
CA LEU A 23 12.27 5.19 54.09
C LEU A 23 11.03 5.31 55.02
N ASP A 24 10.40 4.22 55.49
CA ASP A 24 11.04 3.02 56.04
C ASP A 24 10.16 1.73 55.99
N MET A 25 10.76 0.59 56.35
CA MET A 25 10.19 -0.76 56.26
C MET A 25 9.91 -1.35 57.67
N LYS A 26 8.77 -2.04 57.88
CA LYS A 26 8.54 -2.83 59.11
C LYS A 26 7.66 -4.07 58.90
N SER A 27 8.10 -5.17 59.51
CA SER A 27 7.53 -6.52 59.43
C SER A 27 6.69 -6.89 60.67
N GLY A 28 5.78 -7.85 60.51
CA GLY A 28 4.92 -8.43 61.56
C GLY A 28 4.40 -9.82 61.16
N PRO A 29 3.99 -10.70 62.11
CA PRO A 29 4.09 -12.16 61.93
C PRO A 29 2.81 -12.89 61.46
N LEU A 30 3.01 -14.08 60.87
CA LEU A 30 2.00 -15.13 60.64
C LEU A 30 1.96 -16.11 61.83
N PRO A 31 0.78 -16.58 62.28
CA PRO A 31 0.41 -18.02 62.14
C PRO A 31 -1.13 -18.26 62.09
N PRO A 32 -1.66 -19.49 62.31
CA PRO A 32 -1.60 -20.69 61.46
C PRO A 32 -3.01 -21.09 60.92
N GLY A 33 -3.12 -22.15 60.10
CA GLY A 33 -4.34 -22.44 59.31
C GLY A 33 -5.34 -23.47 59.87
N GLY A 34 -6.43 -23.71 59.12
CA GLY A 34 -7.34 -24.86 59.31
C GLY A 34 -8.76 -24.71 58.74
N TRP A 35 -9.09 -25.56 57.76
CA TRP A 35 -10.43 -26.09 57.37
C TRP A 35 -11.43 -25.24 56.55
N ASP A 36 -11.80 -25.83 55.40
CA ASP A 36 -13.09 -25.92 54.66
C ASP A 36 -14.33 -25.19 55.26
N ASP A 37 -15.30 -24.65 54.50
CA ASP A 37 -15.94 -25.29 53.33
C ASP A 37 -16.89 -24.33 52.54
N SER A 38 -16.91 -24.46 51.20
CA SER A 38 -18.03 -24.17 50.27
C SER A 38 -18.73 -22.78 50.11
N HIS A 39 -19.10 -22.49 48.85
CA HIS A 39 -20.14 -21.57 48.31
C HIS A 39 -19.92 -20.05 48.09
N LEU A 40 -19.55 -19.76 46.82
CA LEU A 40 -20.07 -18.76 45.86
C LEU A 40 -19.64 -17.27 45.84
N ASP A 41 -19.19 -16.89 44.63
CA ASP A 41 -19.29 -15.61 43.91
C ASP A 41 -18.31 -14.43 44.11
N SER A 42 -17.38 -14.36 43.14
CA SER A 42 -17.06 -13.21 42.27
C SER A 42 -16.36 -11.95 42.80
N ALA A 43 -15.15 -11.75 42.23
CA ALA A 43 -14.62 -10.53 41.57
C ALA A 43 -13.34 -9.92 42.19
N GLY A 44 -12.22 -9.93 41.45
CA GLY A 44 -11.00 -9.23 41.92
C GLY A 44 -9.69 -9.37 41.14
N ARG A 45 -9.65 -9.05 39.84
CA ARG A 45 -8.40 -8.75 39.08
C ARG A 45 -7.36 -9.87 38.91
N GLU A 46 -7.82 -10.95 38.29
CA GLU A 46 -7.01 -11.66 37.29
C GLU A 46 -7.42 -11.07 35.93
N GLY A 47 -6.49 -10.42 35.21
CA GLY A 47 -6.86 -9.63 34.04
C GLY A 47 -5.80 -8.62 33.62
N ASP A 48 -4.76 -9.12 32.93
CA ASP A 48 -3.96 -8.36 31.95
C ASP A 48 -3.00 -9.25 31.11
N ARG A 49 -3.14 -10.59 31.13
CA ARG A 49 -2.30 -11.50 30.32
C ARG A 49 -2.99 -12.65 29.56
N GLU A 50 -4.28 -12.89 29.75
CA GLU A 50 -4.96 -14.06 29.13
C GLU A 50 -5.79 -13.75 27.87
N ALA A 51 -5.67 -12.55 27.29
CA ALA A 51 -6.38 -12.19 26.05
C ALA A 51 -5.65 -12.58 24.75
N LEU A 52 -4.51 -13.30 24.81
CA LEU A 52 -3.66 -13.58 23.64
C LEU A 52 -3.26 -15.06 23.45
N LEU A 53 -3.65 -15.96 24.35
CA LEU A 53 -3.46 -17.41 24.21
C LEU A 53 -4.77 -18.12 24.50
N GLY A 54 -5.48 -18.52 23.44
CA GLY A 54 -6.58 -19.48 23.57
C GLY A 54 -5.99 -20.85 23.89
N ASP A 55 -6.44 -21.44 24.98
CA ASP A 55 -5.93 -22.72 25.49
C ASP A 55 -6.10 -23.85 24.46
N THR A 56 -4.99 -24.37 23.95
CA THR A 56 -4.99 -25.54 23.09
C THR A 56 -4.97 -26.79 23.95
N GLY A 57 -6.14 -27.38 24.15
CA GLY A 57 -6.28 -28.73 24.69
C GLY A 57 -5.31 -29.70 24.00
N THR A 58 -4.64 -30.51 24.80
CA THR A 58 -3.54 -31.40 24.41
C THR A 58 -3.87 -32.27 23.18
N GLY A 59 -3.30 -31.96 22.01
CA GLY A 59 -3.51 -32.76 20.80
C GLY A 59 -2.80 -32.36 19.50
N ASP A 60 -2.35 -31.10 19.32
CA ASP A 60 -1.90 -30.59 17.98
C ASP A 60 -0.37 -30.39 17.84
N PHE A 61 0.43 -30.99 18.73
CA PHE A 61 1.90 -31.04 18.58
C PHE A 61 2.31 -32.03 17.47
N LEU A 62 2.28 -31.56 16.21
CA LEU A 62 3.12 -31.96 15.04
C LEU A 62 2.46 -31.68 13.67
N LYS A 63 1.79 -30.53 13.47
CA LYS A 63 1.61 -30.00 12.11
C LYS A 63 2.92 -29.39 11.63
N ALA A 64 3.65 -30.15 10.81
CA ALA A 64 4.90 -29.69 10.19
C ALA A 64 4.70 -28.36 9.42
N PRO A 65 5.70 -27.46 9.39
CA PRO A 65 5.60 -26.21 8.65
C PRO A 65 5.27 -26.50 7.18
N ARG A 66 4.23 -25.83 6.65
CA ARG A 66 3.84 -26.01 5.24
C ARG A 66 4.98 -25.50 4.36
N SER A 67 5.71 -26.43 3.77
CA SER A 67 6.80 -26.15 2.83
C SER A 67 6.35 -25.11 1.80
N PHE A 68 7.23 -24.17 1.45
CA PHE A 68 7.02 -23.16 0.41
C PHE A 68 6.37 -23.72 -0.87
N ARG A 69 6.74 -24.95 -1.27
CA ARG A 69 6.15 -25.65 -2.43
C ARG A 69 4.64 -25.92 -2.32
N ALA A 70 4.12 -26.11 -1.10
CA ALA A 70 2.70 -26.33 -0.83
C ALA A 70 1.88 -25.03 -0.93
N GLU A 71 2.47 -23.87 -0.61
CA GLU A 71 1.80 -22.56 -0.70
C GLU A 71 2.09 -21.81 -2.00
N LEU A 72 3.07 -22.25 -2.81
CA LEU A 72 3.45 -21.68 -4.10
C LEU A 72 2.25 -21.50 -5.06
N SER A 73 1.30 -22.45 -5.09
CA SER A 73 0.07 -22.31 -5.90
C SER A 73 -0.82 -21.15 -5.43
N SER A 74 -0.92 -20.91 -4.13
CA SER A 74 -1.62 -19.74 -3.56
C SER A 74 -0.87 -18.45 -3.88
N ILE A 75 0.46 -18.45 -3.74
CA ILE A 75 1.31 -17.27 -4.04
C ILE A 75 1.18 -16.87 -5.51
N LEU A 76 1.29 -17.83 -6.45
CA LEU A 76 1.13 -17.59 -7.89
C LEU A 76 -0.29 -17.14 -8.25
N LEU A 77 -1.32 -17.70 -7.62
CA LEU A 77 -2.71 -17.27 -7.81
C LEU A 77 -2.90 -15.81 -7.34
N LEU A 78 -2.41 -15.46 -6.15
CA LEU A 78 -2.49 -14.09 -5.63
C LEU A 78 -1.74 -13.11 -6.54
N LEU A 79 -0.50 -13.45 -6.94
CA LEU A 79 0.28 -12.64 -7.88
C LEU A 79 -0.48 -12.40 -9.18
N PHE A 80 -1.11 -13.43 -9.76
CA PHE A 80 -1.90 -13.29 -10.98
C PHE A 80 -3.18 -12.47 -10.78
N LEU A 81 -3.89 -12.62 -9.66
CA LEU A 81 -5.05 -11.79 -9.32
C LEU A 81 -4.66 -10.31 -9.18
N TYR A 82 -3.49 -10.01 -8.60
CA TYR A 82 -2.97 -8.65 -8.52
C TYR A 82 -2.48 -8.10 -9.88
N VAL A 83 -1.95 -8.96 -10.77
CA VAL A 83 -1.70 -8.57 -12.17
C VAL A 83 -3.01 -8.18 -12.86
N LEU A 84 -4.07 -8.97 -12.70
CA LEU A 84 -5.38 -8.62 -13.24
C LEU A 84 -5.88 -7.28 -12.68
N GLN A 85 -5.76 -7.06 -11.37
CA GLN A 85 -6.14 -5.79 -10.73
C GLN A 85 -5.34 -4.57 -11.22
N GLY A 86 -4.06 -4.75 -11.54
CA GLY A 86 -3.23 -3.66 -12.06
C GLY A 86 -3.62 -3.19 -13.47
N ILE A 87 -4.31 -4.03 -14.25
CA ILE A 87 -4.65 -3.73 -15.65
C ILE A 87 -5.72 -2.63 -15.78
N PRO A 88 -6.85 -2.63 -15.03
CA PRO A 88 -7.74 -1.47 -14.92
C PRO A 88 -7.00 -0.17 -14.61
N LEU A 89 -6.21 -0.16 -13.53
CA LEU A 89 -5.43 1.01 -13.10
C LEU A 89 -4.46 1.52 -14.18
N GLY A 90 -3.78 0.60 -14.88
CA GLY A 90 -2.91 0.91 -16.00
C GLY A 90 -3.68 1.49 -17.19
N LEU A 91 -4.83 0.91 -17.52
CA LEU A 91 -5.67 1.35 -18.61
C LEU A 91 -6.22 2.76 -18.35
N ALA A 92 -6.76 3.01 -17.16
CA ALA A 92 -7.14 4.36 -16.72
C ALA A 92 -5.95 5.33 -16.77
N GLY A 93 -4.75 4.87 -16.43
CA GLY A 93 -3.51 5.65 -16.55
C GLY A 93 -3.10 6.01 -17.98
N SER A 94 -3.53 5.22 -18.98
CA SER A 94 -3.23 5.45 -20.40
C SER A 94 -4.16 6.50 -21.05
N ILE A 95 -5.41 6.61 -20.58
CA ILE A 95 -6.44 7.45 -21.21
C ILE A 95 -6.04 8.93 -21.30
N PRO A 96 -5.47 9.59 -20.26
CA PRO A 96 -5.01 10.98 -20.39
C PRO A 96 -3.98 11.20 -21.50
N LEU A 97 -3.10 10.22 -21.74
CA LEU A 97 -2.08 10.29 -22.80
C LEU A 97 -2.71 10.15 -24.20
N ILE A 98 -3.77 9.33 -24.33
CA ILE A 98 -4.59 9.23 -25.55
C ILE A 98 -5.45 10.49 -25.77
N LEU A 99 -5.95 11.12 -24.70
CA LEU A 99 -6.66 12.40 -24.79
C LEU A 99 -5.71 13.55 -25.18
N GLN A 100 -4.45 13.51 -24.73
CA GLN A 100 -3.44 14.51 -25.07
C GLN A 100 -3.14 14.55 -26.58
N SER A 101 -3.04 13.41 -27.25
CA SER A 101 -2.84 13.36 -28.72
C SER A 101 -4.04 13.90 -29.52
N LYS A 102 -5.21 13.96 -28.89
CA LYS A 102 -6.46 14.51 -29.44
C LYS A 102 -6.68 16.01 -29.11
N ASN A 103 -5.66 16.71 -28.61
CA ASN A 103 -5.72 18.13 -28.22
C ASN A 103 -6.80 18.47 -27.17
N VAL A 104 -7.14 17.52 -26.30
CA VAL A 104 -8.09 17.72 -25.19
C VAL A 104 -7.46 18.55 -24.07
N SER A 105 -8.24 19.46 -23.47
CA SER A 105 -7.76 20.41 -22.46
C SER A 105 -7.17 19.70 -21.23
N TYR A 106 -6.16 20.30 -20.60
CA TYR A 106 -5.65 19.85 -19.31
C TYR A 106 -6.72 19.92 -18.20
N THR A 107 -7.70 20.82 -18.31
CA THR A 107 -8.87 20.85 -17.40
C THR A 107 -9.70 19.58 -17.50
N ASP A 108 -9.90 19.07 -18.72
CA ASP A 108 -10.69 17.87 -18.97
C ASP A 108 -9.92 16.60 -18.55
N GLN A 109 -8.59 16.59 -18.75
CA GLN A 109 -7.71 15.54 -18.22
C GLN A 109 -7.70 15.54 -16.68
N ALA A 110 -7.73 16.72 -16.05
CA ALA A 110 -7.86 16.83 -14.59
C ALA A 110 -9.24 16.34 -14.11
N PHE A 111 -10.32 16.60 -14.86
CA PHE A 111 -11.63 16.01 -14.58
C PHE A 111 -11.61 14.48 -14.71
N PHE A 112 -10.96 13.93 -15.74
CA PHE A 112 -10.79 12.49 -15.87
C PHE A 112 -10.03 11.85 -14.69
N SER A 113 -9.13 12.58 -14.02
CA SER A 113 -8.38 12.04 -12.86
C SER A 113 -9.26 11.62 -11.66
N PHE A 114 -10.53 12.08 -11.59
CA PHE A 114 -11.50 11.59 -10.61
C PHE A 114 -11.77 10.09 -10.71
N VAL A 115 -11.48 9.45 -11.85
CA VAL A 115 -11.54 8.00 -12.06
C VAL A 115 -10.79 7.20 -10.98
N PHE A 116 -9.69 7.72 -10.42
CA PHE A 116 -8.91 7.02 -9.38
C PHE A 116 -9.43 7.21 -7.94
N TRP A 117 -10.42 8.07 -7.73
CA TRP A 117 -10.97 8.32 -6.38
C TRP A 117 -11.58 7.08 -5.69
N PRO A 118 -12.21 6.11 -6.37
CA PRO A 118 -12.70 4.90 -5.71
C PRO A 118 -11.61 4.16 -4.93
N PHE A 119 -10.37 4.08 -5.43
CA PHE A 119 -9.26 3.46 -4.70
C PHE A 119 -8.86 4.22 -3.42
N SER A 120 -9.09 5.54 -3.38
CA SER A 120 -8.90 6.35 -2.17
C SER A 120 -10.09 6.25 -1.21
N LEU A 121 -11.31 6.09 -1.74
CA LEU A 121 -12.55 6.03 -0.98
C LEU A 121 -12.95 4.60 -0.54
N LYS A 122 -12.25 3.55 -0.99
CA LYS A 122 -12.60 2.14 -0.77
C LYS A 122 -12.85 1.76 0.70
N LEU A 123 -12.22 2.48 1.63
CA LEU A 123 -12.45 2.37 3.07
C LEU A 123 -13.93 2.56 3.47
N LEU A 124 -14.69 3.36 2.72
CA LEU A 124 -16.10 3.65 2.99
C LEU A 124 -17.02 2.44 2.79
N TRP A 125 -16.65 1.46 1.97
CA TRP A 125 -17.45 0.24 1.75
C TRP A 125 -16.71 -1.07 2.06
N ALA A 126 -15.41 -1.02 2.37
CA ALA A 126 -14.68 -2.21 2.85
C ALA A 126 -15.36 -2.94 4.03
N PRO A 127 -15.95 -2.26 5.04
CA PRO A 127 -16.73 -2.94 6.09
C PRO A 127 -17.93 -3.74 5.57
N LEU A 128 -18.58 -3.28 4.49
CA LEU A 128 -19.71 -3.98 3.86
C LEU A 128 -19.24 -5.26 3.15
N VAL A 129 -18.11 -5.16 2.43
CA VAL A 129 -17.45 -6.29 1.74
C VAL A 129 -16.97 -7.35 2.75
N ASP A 130 -16.57 -6.94 3.94
CA ASP A 130 -16.16 -7.85 5.02
C ASP A 130 -17.34 -8.52 5.75
N ALA A 131 -18.49 -7.82 5.89
CA ALA A 131 -19.64 -8.28 6.67
C ALA A 131 -20.65 -9.13 5.88
N VAL A 132 -20.92 -8.79 4.61
CA VAL A 132 -21.96 -9.45 3.81
C VAL A 132 -21.35 -10.58 2.98
N TYR A 133 -21.74 -11.84 3.20
CA TYR A 133 -21.27 -12.96 2.37
C TYR A 133 -22.23 -14.16 2.39
N VAL A 134 -22.10 -15.03 1.39
CA VAL A 134 -22.85 -16.29 1.28
C VAL A 134 -22.03 -17.42 1.92
N LYS A 135 -22.49 -17.93 3.07
CA LYS A 135 -21.78 -18.99 3.84
C LYS A 135 -21.38 -20.20 2.99
N ASN A 136 -22.25 -20.64 2.08
CA ASN A 136 -22.01 -21.82 1.24
C ASN A 136 -20.96 -21.61 0.13
N PHE A 137 -20.70 -20.36 -0.26
CA PHE A 137 -19.82 -20.02 -1.38
C PHE A 137 -18.42 -19.57 -0.93
N GLY A 138 -18.30 -19.09 0.32
CA GLY A 138 -17.07 -18.56 0.90
C GLY A 138 -17.11 -17.04 1.04
N ARG A 139 -16.45 -16.50 2.07
CA ARG A 139 -16.51 -15.08 2.42
C ARG A 139 -15.86 -14.20 1.36
N ARG A 140 -14.72 -14.63 0.80
CA ARG A 140 -13.94 -13.83 -0.16
C ARG A 140 -14.48 -14.00 -1.57
N LYS A 141 -14.82 -15.22 -1.95
CA LYS A 141 -15.50 -15.56 -3.20
C LYS A 141 -16.83 -14.83 -3.40
N SER A 142 -17.60 -14.62 -2.33
CA SER A 142 -18.88 -13.90 -2.38
C SER A 142 -18.79 -12.50 -2.99
N TRP A 143 -17.63 -11.84 -2.87
CA TRP A 143 -17.38 -10.56 -3.52
C TRP A 143 -16.49 -10.67 -4.74
N LEU A 144 -15.38 -11.41 -4.66
CA LEU A 144 -14.42 -11.52 -5.75
C LEU A 144 -15.05 -12.06 -7.04
N VAL A 145 -15.86 -13.12 -6.96
CA VAL A 145 -16.41 -13.75 -8.17
C VAL A 145 -17.45 -12.86 -8.87
N PRO A 146 -18.46 -12.28 -8.18
CA PRO A 146 -19.40 -11.37 -8.84
C PRO A 146 -18.73 -10.10 -9.37
N THR A 147 -17.86 -9.44 -8.60
CA THR A 147 -17.22 -8.19 -9.06
C THR A 147 -16.32 -8.43 -10.27
N GLN A 148 -15.55 -9.53 -10.27
CA GLN A 148 -14.63 -9.85 -11.36
C GLN A 148 -15.36 -10.30 -12.64
N TYR A 149 -16.54 -10.95 -12.52
CA TYR A 149 -17.43 -11.19 -13.67
C TYR A 149 -18.03 -9.88 -14.21
N ILE A 150 -18.55 -9.00 -13.34
CA ILE A 150 -19.11 -7.71 -13.77
C ILE A 150 -18.01 -6.87 -14.45
N LEU A 151 -16.79 -6.85 -13.90
CA LEU A 151 -15.65 -6.14 -14.49
C LEU A 151 -15.29 -6.70 -15.88
N GLY A 152 -15.19 -8.03 -16.02
CA GLY A 152 -14.91 -8.66 -17.33
C GLY A 152 -15.99 -8.39 -18.38
N LEU A 153 -17.27 -8.45 -18.01
CA LEU A 153 -18.39 -8.08 -18.87
C LEU A 153 -18.38 -6.58 -19.20
N PHE A 154 -18.02 -5.72 -18.25
CA PHE A 154 -17.90 -4.27 -18.46
C PHE A 154 -16.79 -3.95 -19.45
N MET A 155 -15.64 -4.65 -19.40
CA MET A 155 -14.57 -4.49 -20.40
C MET A 155 -15.03 -4.88 -21.80
N ILE A 156 -15.74 -6.00 -21.95
CA ILE A 156 -16.30 -6.44 -23.25
C ILE A 156 -17.39 -5.49 -23.75
N TYR A 157 -18.19 -4.91 -22.87
CA TYR A 157 -19.11 -3.84 -23.26
C TYR A 157 -18.36 -2.59 -23.72
N LEU A 158 -17.37 -2.14 -22.93
CA LEU A 158 -16.58 -0.96 -23.21
C LEU A 158 -15.79 -1.09 -24.53
N SER A 159 -15.28 -2.28 -24.89
CA SER A 159 -14.64 -2.50 -26.20
C SER A 159 -15.54 -2.17 -27.38
N THR A 160 -16.87 -2.24 -27.23
CA THR A 160 -17.82 -1.85 -28.29
C THR A 160 -18.13 -0.34 -28.33
N GLN A 161 -17.87 0.39 -27.24
CA GLN A 161 -18.22 1.80 -27.09
C GLN A 161 -17.01 2.74 -27.08
N VAL A 162 -15.79 2.23 -26.85
CA VAL A 162 -14.62 3.07 -26.56
C VAL A 162 -14.20 3.94 -27.74
N ASP A 163 -14.27 3.45 -28.98
CA ASP A 163 -14.01 4.25 -30.18
C ASP A 163 -14.99 5.41 -30.35
N ARG A 164 -16.26 5.18 -29.98
CA ARG A 164 -17.30 6.22 -29.97
C ARG A 164 -17.04 7.26 -28.87
N LEU A 165 -16.67 6.82 -27.66
CA LEU A 165 -16.35 7.70 -26.53
C LEU A 165 -15.11 8.58 -26.80
N LEU A 166 -14.11 8.04 -27.51
CA LEU A 166 -12.89 8.74 -27.93
C LEU A 166 -13.06 9.55 -29.24
N GLY A 167 -14.25 9.58 -29.83
CA GLY A 167 -14.55 10.37 -31.03
C GLY A 167 -13.96 9.84 -32.35
N ASN A 168 -13.49 8.58 -32.39
CA ASN A 168 -12.81 8.01 -33.56
C ASN A 168 -13.72 7.87 -34.80
N THR A 169 -15.03 7.72 -34.61
CA THR A 169 -15.95 7.28 -35.67
C THR A 169 -16.62 8.41 -36.46
N GLU A 170 -16.69 9.64 -35.95
CA GLU A 170 -17.56 10.70 -36.50
C GLU A 170 -16.97 12.13 -36.48
N GLY A 171 -15.67 12.30 -36.20
CA GLY A 171 -15.06 13.63 -36.09
C GLY A 171 -15.58 14.48 -34.92
N ARG A 172 -16.28 13.84 -33.96
CA ARG A 172 -16.73 14.47 -32.70
C ARG A 172 -15.54 14.59 -31.74
N THR A 173 -15.57 15.63 -30.91
CA THR A 173 -14.67 15.71 -29.73
C THR A 173 -14.93 14.55 -28.76
N PRO A 174 -13.92 14.03 -28.05
CA PRO A 174 -14.13 13.01 -27.02
C PRO A 174 -15.13 13.45 -25.96
N ASP A 175 -16.06 12.58 -25.58
CA ASP A 175 -16.99 12.85 -24.47
C ASP A 175 -16.30 12.50 -23.15
N VAL A 176 -15.55 13.48 -22.63
CA VAL A 176 -14.75 13.29 -21.42
C VAL A 176 -15.65 13.03 -20.19
N ILE A 177 -16.89 13.53 -20.16
CA ILE A 177 -17.80 13.28 -19.04
C ILE A 177 -18.28 11.82 -19.06
N ALA A 178 -18.78 11.34 -20.20
CA ALA A 178 -19.20 9.95 -20.35
C ALA A 178 -18.02 8.97 -20.12
N LEU A 179 -16.84 9.31 -20.63
CA LEU A 179 -15.61 8.54 -20.42
C LEU A 179 -15.20 8.51 -18.93
N THR A 180 -15.26 9.64 -18.24
CA THR A 180 -14.98 9.73 -16.79
C THR A 180 -15.98 8.90 -15.98
N VAL A 181 -17.28 8.97 -16.28
CA VAL A 181 -18.31 8.17 -15.59
C VAL A 181 -18.10 6.67 -15.84
N ALA A 182 -17.84 6.26 -17.08
CA ALA A 182 -17.60 4.87 -17.43
C ALA A 182 -16.36 4.31 -16.70
N PHE A 183 -15.23 5.03 -16.74
CA PHE A 183 -14.02 4.62 -16.05
C PHE A 183 -14.13 4.72 -14.51
N PHE A 184 -14.91 5.66 -13.96
CA PHE A 184 -15.16 5.73 -12.52
C PHE A 184 -15.93 4.49 -12.01
N LEU A 185 -16.95 4.04 -12.76
CA LEU A 185 -17.67 2.81 -12.44
C LEU A 185 -16.78 1.56 -12.57
N PHE A 186 -15.90 1.54 -13.58
CA PHE A 186 -14.90 0.50 -13.80
C PHE A 186 -13.89 0.41 -12.64
N GLU A 187 -13.30 1.54 -12.23
CA GLU A 187 -12.38 1.60 -11.08
C GLU A 187 -13.09 1.36 -9.74
N PHE A 188 -14.38 1.70 -9.60
CA PHE A 188 -15.16 1.34 -8.41
C PHE A 188 -15.34 -0.19 -8.25
N LEU A 189 -15.59 -0.89 -9.36
CA LEU A 189 -15.63 -2.35 -9.39
C LEU A 189 -14.23 -2.95 -9.10
N ALA A 190 -13.18 -2.40 -9.69
CA ALA A 190 -11.80 -2.84 -9.44
C ALA A 190 -11.37 -2.60 -7.98
N ALA A 191 -11.72 -1.46 -7.38
CA ALA A 191 -11.49 -1.16 -5.97
C ALA A 191 -12.28 -2.09 -5.03
N THR A 192 -13.45 -2.58 -5.45
CA THR A 192 -14.23 -3.57 -4.68
C THR A 192 -13.63 -4.97 -4.80
N GLN A 193 -13.09 -5.33 -5.97
CA GLN A 193 -12.31 -6.56 -6.16
C GLN A 193 -11.03 -6.55 -5.30
N ASP A 194 -10.29 -5.44 -5.30
CA ASP A 194 -9.09 -5.20 -4.49
C ASP A 194 -9.32 -5.52 -3.00
N ILE A 195 -10.38 -4.97 -2.37
CA ILE A 195 -10.72 -5.27 -0.97
C ILE A 195 -10.90 -6.77 -0.75
N ALA A 196 -11.57 -7.45 -1.68
CA ALA A 196 -11.82 -8.89 -1.58
C ALA A 196 -10.53 -9.71 -1.76
N VAL A 197 -9.62 -9.31 -2.64
CA VAL A 197 -8.32 -9.97 -2.89
C VAL A 197 -7.36 -9.74 -1.72
N ASP A 198 -7.19 -8.50 -1.25
CA ASP A 198 -6.35 -8.17 -0.08
C ASP A 198 -6.83 -8.92 1.17
N GLY A 199 -8.15 -8.92 1.41
CA GLY A 199 -8.76 -9.68 2.49
C GLY A 199 -8.60 -11.20 2.34
N TRP A 200 -8.36 -11.72 1.14
CA TRP A 200 -8.12 -13.14 0.87
C TRP A 200 -6.64 -13.52 0.98
N ALA A 201 -5.72 -12.63 0.60
CA ALA A 201 -4.29 -12.86 0.70
C ALA A 201 -3.87 -13.20 2.14
N LEU A 202 -4.45 -12.48 3.11
CA LEU A 202 -4.23 -12.70 4.55
C LEU A 202 -4.78 -14.05 5.09
N THR A 203 -5.69 -14.72 4.38
CA THR A 203 -6.25 -16.02 4.80
C THR A 203 -5.84 -17.19 3.90
N MET A 204 -5.19 -16.92 2.77
CA MET A 204 -4.72 -17.92 1.81
C MET A 204 -3.27 -18.36 2.07
N LEU A 205 -2.48 -17.54 2.78
CA LEU A 205 -1.10 -17.84 3.18
C LEU A 205 -1.01 -18.15 4.69
N SER A 206 -0.03 -18.98 5.08
CA SER A 206 0.29 -19.21 6.49
C SER A 206 0.86 -17.95 7.17
N ARG A 207 0.85 -17.89 8.51
CA ARG A 207 1.39 -16.74 9.28
C ARG A 207 2.88 -16.49 8.99
N GLU A 208 3.64 -17.52 8.69
CA GLU A 208 5.07 -17.43 8.32
C GLU A 208 5.25 -16.80 6.93
N ASN A 209 4.37 -17.13 5.98
CA ASN A 209 4.44 -16.66 4.60
C ASN A 209 3.58 -15.42 4.30
N VAL A 210 2.87 -14.85 5.28
CA VAL A 210 1.96 -13.70 5.08
C VAL A 210 2.69 -12.47 4.52
N GLY A 211 4.00 -12.34 4.77
CA GLY A 211 4.84 -11.29 4.18
C GLY A 211 4.93 -11.35 2.65
N TYR A 212 4.67 -12.50 2.01
CA TYR A 212 4.59 -12.58 0.55
C TYR A 212 3.31 -11.95 -0.02
N ALA A 213 2.27 -11.71 0.79
CA ALA A 213 1.04 -11.05 0.32
C ALA A 213 1.31 -9.64 -0.20
N SER A 214 2.08 -8.83 0.54
CA SER A 214 2.45 -7.46 0.12
C SER A 214 3.38 -7.47 -1.09
N THR A 215 4.27 -8.46 -1.20
CA THR A 215 5.11 -8.68 -2.39
C THR A 215 4.27 -9.00 -3.63
N CYS A 216 3.32 -9.93 -3.51
CA CYS A 216 2.39 -10.26 -4.61
C CYS A 216 1.52 -9.07 -5.01
N ASN A 217 1.03 -8.29 -4.03
CA ASN A 217 0.27 -7.06 -4.26
C ASN A 217 1.11 -6.05 -5.06
N SER A 218 2.28 -5.66 -4.54
CA SER A 218 3.13 -4.64 -5.14
C SER A 218 3.66 -5.04 -6.53
N VAL A 219 4.21 -6.25 -6.66
CA VAL A 219 4.76 -6.74 -7.94
C VAL A 219 3.65 -7.01 -8.95
N GLY A 220 2.55 -7.63 -8.52
CA GLY A 220 1.42 -7.95 -9.37
C GLY A 220 0.75 -6.69 -9.93
N GLN A 221 0.34 -5.75 -9.06
CA GLN A 221 -0.29 -4.51 -9.50
C GLN A 221 0.66 -3.68 -10.39
N THR A 222 1.95 -3.60 -10.07
CA THR A 222 2.93 -2.88 -10.90
C THR A 222 3.08 -3.51 -12.30
N ALA A 223 3.14 -4.84 -12.38
CA ALA A 223 3.18 -5.55 -13.65
C ALA A 223 1.88 -5.36 -14.45
N GLY A 224 0.71 -5.48 -13.80
CA GLY A 224 -0.58 -5.20 -14.42
C GLY A 224 -0.70 -3.77 -14.95
N TYR A 225 -0.23 -2.79 -14.16
CA TYR A 225 -0.22 -1.37 -14.55
C TYR A 225 0.70 -1.14 -15.76
N PHE A 226 1.88 -1.76 -15.78
CA PHE A 226 2.79 -1.70 -16.92
C PHE A 226 2.17 -2.29 -18.19
N LEU A 227 1.46 -3.42 -18.08
CA LEU A 227 0.74 -4.05 -19.18
C LEU A 227 -0.42 -3.16 -19.69
N GLY A 228 -1.21 -2.58 -18.78
CA GLY A 228 -2.36 -1.72 -19.08
C GLY A 228 -2.01 -0.30 -19.55
N ASN A 229 -0.83 0.21 -19.21
CA ASN A 229 -0.38 1.55 -19.59
C ASN A 229 0.72 1.50 -20.66
N VAL A 230 1.96 1.23 -20.26
CA VAL A 230 3.16 1.40 -21.11
C VAL A 230 3.18 0.43 -22.28
N LEU A 231 2.96 -0.87 -22.04
CA LEU A 231 2.95 -1.86 -23.12
C LEU A 231 1.77 -1.64 -24.05
N PHE A 232 0.59 -1.36 -23.50
CA PHE A 232 -0.61 -1.07 -24.27
C PHE A 232 -0.40 0.12 -25.22
N LEU A 233 0.06 1.29 -24.72
CA LEU A 233 0.32 2.47 -25.56
C LEU A 233 1.38 2.22 -26.65
N ALA A 234 2.41 1.41 -26.35
CA ALA A 234 3.41 1.03 -27.35
C ALA A 234 2.82 0.16 -28.48
N LEU A 235 1.86 -0.71 -28.16
CA LEU A 235 1.17 -1.57 -29.13
C LEU A 235 0.02 -0.86 -29.87
N GLU A 236 -0.55 0.19 -29.28
CA GLU A 236 -1.60 1.03 -29.87
C GLU A 236 -1.03 2.09 -30.83
N SER A 237 0.15 2.62 -30.53
CA SER A 237 0.88 3.54 -31.43
C SER A 237 1.28 2.88 -32.75
N ALA A 238 0.68 3.36 -33.85
CA ALA A 238 1.04 2.95 -35.20
C ALA A 238 2.50 3.26 -35.53
N ASP A 239 3.01 4.44 -35.12
CA ASP A 239 4.40 4.86 -35.36
C ASP A 239 5.40 3.96 -34.64
N PHE A 240 5.15 3.63 -33.36
CA PHE A 240 6.00 2.69 -32.62
C PHE A 240 6.00 1.31 -33.28
N CYS A 241 4.82 0.79 -33.60
CA CYS A 241 4.67 -0.51 -34.25
C CYS A 241 5.39 -0.57 -35.61
N ASN A 242 5.22 0.45 -36.45
CA ASN A 242 5.83 0.51 -37.79
C ASN A 242 7.35 0.69 -37.74
N LYS A 243 7.89 1.33 -36.68
CA LYS A 243 9.32 1.57 -36.53
C LYS A 243 10.08 0.41 -35.87
N TYR A 244 9.46 -0.31 -34.94
CA TYR A 244 10.15 -1.29 -34.10
C TYR A 244 9.62 -2.73 -34.18
N LEU A 245 8.38 -2.95 -34.63
CA LEU A 245 7.71 -4.26 -34.54
C LEU A 245 7.24 -4.83 -35.89
N ARG A 246 7.01 -4.00 -36.92
CA ARG A 246 6.52 -4.44 -38.23
C ARG A 246 7.56 -4.31 -39.34
N PHE A 247 7.51 -5.27 -40.27
CA PHE A 247 8.24 -5.22 -41.54
C PHE A 247 7.52 -4.43 -42.64
N GLN A 248 6.20 -4.24 -42.54
CA GLN A 248 5.40 -3.43 -43.46
C GLN A 248 4.60 -2.37 -42.69
N PRO A 249 4.69 -1.08 -43.06
CA PRO A 249 3.92 -0.01 -42.41
C PRO A 249 2.40 -0.21 -42.54
N GLN A 250 1.68 0.06 -41.47
CA GLN A 250 0.21 0.00 -41.40
C GLN A 250 -0.32 1.19 -40.58
N PRO A 251 -1.49 1.76 -40.91
CA PRO A 251 -1.97 3.04 -40.34
C PRO A 251 -2.49 2.95 -38.89
N ARG A 252 -2.60 1.76 -38.31
CA ARG A 252 -3.10 1.50 -36.95
C ARG A 252 -2.08 0.73 -36.11
N GLY A 253 -2.18 0.79 -34.78
CA GLY A 253 -1.41 -0.08 -33.87
C GLY A 253 -1.57 -1.57 -34.14
N ILE A 254 -0.75 -2.39 -33.50
CA ILE A 254 -0.91 -3.87 -33.51
C ILE A 254 -2.11 -4.28 -32.66
N VAL A 255 -2.37 -3.56 -31.56
CA VAL A 255 -3.50 -3.80 -30.66
C VAL A 255 -4.29 -2.50 -30.52
N THR A 256 -5.58 -2.49 -30.85
CA THR A 256 -6.43 -1.32 -30.56
C THR A 256 -6.93 -1.36 -29.11
N LEU A 257 -7.42 -0.23 -28.60
CA LEU A 257 -8.05 -0.16 -27.28
C LEU A 257 -9.26 -1.11 -27.16
N ALA A 258 -10.03 -1.27 -28.23
CA ALA A 258 -11.13 -2.23 -28.31
C ALA A 258 -10.62 -3.68 -28.21
N ASP A 259 -9.59 -4.05 -28.98
CA ASP A 259 -8.99 -5.39 -28.94
C ASP A 259 -8.43 -5.71 -27.54
N PHE A 260 -7.75 -4.74 -26.92
CA PHE A 260 -7.17 -4.88 -25.58
C PHE A 260 -8.24 -5.11 -24.50
N LEU A 261 -9.31 -4.31 -24.53
CA LEU A 261 -10.45 -4.44 -23.63
C LEU A 261 -11.17 -5.79 -23.80
N PHE A 262 -11.39 -6.23 -25.04
CA PHE A 262 -12.05 -7.51 -25.32
C PHE A 262 -11.19 -8.70 -24.86
N PHE A 263 -9.88 -8.67 -25.15
CA PHE A 263 -8.94 -9.70 -24.71
C PHE A 263 -8.91 -9.82 -23.19
N TRP A 264 -8.65 -8.72 -22.48
CA TRP A 264 -8.55 -8.78 -21.02
C TRP A 264 -9.90 -9.04 -20.36
N GLY A 265 -11.01 -8.49 -20.87
CA GLY A 265 -12.34 -8.86 -20.41
C GLY A 265 -12.58 -10.38 -20.49
N THR A 266 -12.17 -11.02 -21.59
CA THR A 266 -12.23 -12.48 -21.75
C THR A 266 -11.34 -13.21 -20.73
N VAL A 267 -10.09 -12.76 -20.53
CA VAL A 267 -9.18 -13.33 -19.51
C VAL A 267 -9.76 -13.20 -18.10
N PHE A 268 -10.42 -12.08 -17.79
CA PHE A 268 -11.13 -11.86 -16.53
C PHE A 268 -12.26 -12.89 -16.34
N LEU A 269 -13.12 -13.12 -17.33
CA LEU A 269 -14.19 -14.12 -17.26
C LEU A 269 -13.66 -15.54 -17.06
N ILE A 270 -12.65 -15.94 -17.85
CA ILE A 270 -12.03 -17.28 -17.76
C ILE A 270 -11.41 -17.48 -16.38
N THR A 271 -10.60 -16.52 -15.92
CA THR A 271 -9.93 -16.61 -14.61
C THR A 271 -10.94 -16.68 -13.47
N THR A 272 -11.99 -15.86 -13.53
CA THR A 272 -13.06 -15.85 -12.52
C THR A 272 -13.74 -17.21 -12.45
N THR A 273 -14.03 -17.82 -13.60
CA THR A 273 -14.62 -19.17 -13.69
C THR A 273 -13.71 -20.23 -13.06
N LEU A 274 -12.41 -20.21 -13.39
CA LEU A 274 -11.42 -21.12 -12.82
C LEU A 274 -11.29 -20.95 -11.30
N VAL A 275 -11.26 -19.71 -10.80
CA VAL A 275 -11.19 -19.42 -9.35
C VAL A 275 -12.48 -19.84 -8.63
N ALA A 276 -13.64 -19.62 -9.25
CA ALA A 276 -14.93 -20.03 -8.71
C ALA A 276 -15.04 -21.55 -8.56
N LEU A 277 -14.54 -22.33 -9.52
CA LEU A 277 -14.64 -23.80 -9.54
C LEU A 277 -13.51 -24.50 -8.78
N LEU A 278 -12.24 -24.13 -9.02
CA LEU A 278 -11.08 -24.92 -8.60
C LEU A 278 -10.57 -24.58 -7.19
N LYS A 279 -10.55 -23.30 -6.80
CA LYS A 279 -10.06 -22.89 -5.48
C LYS A 279 -11.15 -23.12 -4.44
N LYS A 280 -10.86 -23.77 -3.31
CA LYS A 280 -11.77 -23.83 -2.14
C LYS A 280 -11.25 -22.89 -1.04
N GLU A 281 -12.15 -22.31 -0.26
CA GLU A 281 -11.79 -21.55 0.94
C GLU A 281 -11.61 -22.49 2.14
N ASN A 282 -10.64 -22.18 3.01
CA ASN A 282 -10.34 -22.97 4.21
C ASN A 282 -11.39 -22.71 5.29
N LYS A 283 -12.17 -23.74 5.65
CA LYS A 283 -13.24 -23.65 6.67
C LYS A 283 -12.74 -23.44 8.10
N GLU A 284 -11.50 -23.83 8.42
CA GLU A 284 -10.97 -23.79 9.78
C GLU A 284 -10.81 -22.36 10.33
N VAL A 285 -10.56 -21.37 9.46
CA VAL A 285 -10.36 -19.96 9.88
C VAL A 285 -11.70 -19.21 10.05
N SER A 286 -12.80 -19.72 9.50
CA SER A 286 -14.11 -19.04 9.58
C SER A 286 -14.85 -19.20 10.91
N VAL A 287 -14.57 -20.27 11.68
CA VAL A 287 -15.39 -20.63 12.87
C VAL A 287 -15.12 -19.72 14.07
N VAL A 288 -13.89 -19.23 14.26
CA VAL A 288 -13.46 -18.47 15.46
C VAL A 288 -13.95 -17.00 15.46
N LYS A 289 -14.70 -16.57 14.44
CA LYS A 289 -15.29 -15.21 14.34
C LYS A 289 -16.80 -15.22 14.04
N GLU A 290 -17.49 -16.34 14.28
CA GLU A 290 -18.84 -16.53 13.74
C GLU A 290 -20.00 -15.97 14.58
N GLU A 291 -19.74 -15.26 15.69
CA GLU A 291 -20.72 -14.37 16.33
C GLU A 291 -20.78 -13.01 15.61
N THR A 292 -21.56 -12.99 14.53
CA THR A 292 -22.24 -11.83 13.93
C THR A 292 -21.73 -10.43 14.31
N GLN A 293 -20.70 -9.95 13.61
CA GLN A 293 -20.53 -8.50 13.44
C GLN A 293 -21.57 -8.03 12.43
N GLY A 294 -22.59 -7.29 12.88
CA GLY A 294 -23.51 -6.61 11.97
C GLY A 294 -22.76 -5.58 11.14
N ILE A 295 -23.34 -5.15 10.02
CA ILE A 295 -22.76 -4.09 9.17
C ILE A 295 -22.36 -2.88 10.03
N THR A 296 -23.26 -2.45 10.93
CA THR A 296 -23.04 -1.38 11.90
C THR A 296 -21.84 -1.62 12.81
N ASP A 297 -21.60 -2.85 13.25
CA ASP A 297 -20.50 -3.19 14.16
C ASP A 297 -19.15 -3.22 13.45
N THR A 298 -19.12 -3.63 12.18
CA THR A 298 -17.93 -3.51 11.32
C THR A 298 -17.58 -2.03 11.06
N TYR A 299 -18.58 -1.15 10.88
CA TYR A 299 -18.36 0.30 10.83
C TYR A 299 -17.93 0.90 12.18
N LYS A 300 -18.50 0.45 13.31
CA LYS A 300 -18.02 0.86 14.66
C LYS A 300 -16.56 0.47 14.86
N LEU A 301 -16.17 -0.74 14.43
CA LEU A 301 -14.79 -1.23 14.51
C LEU A 301 -13.84 -0.38 13.66
N LEU A 302 -14.21 -0.07 12.40
CA LEU A 302 -13.46 0.85 11.55
C LEU A 302 -13.27 2.22 12.22
N PHE A 303 -14.34 2.79 12.78
CA PHE A 303 -14.29 4.08 13.46
C PHE A 303 -13.45 4.04 14.75
N ALA A 304 -13.46 2.91 15.47
CA ALA A 304 -12.60 2.68 16.62
C ALA A 304 -11.11 2.61 16.22
N ILE A 305 -10.78 1.94 15.11
CA ILE A 305 -9.42 1.89 14.55
C ILE A 305 -8.94 3.30 14.17
N ILE A 306 -9.75 4.08 13.44
CA ILE A 306 -9.41 5.46 13.06
C ILE A 306 -9.21 6.37 14.28
N LYS A 307 -9.96 6.14 15.36
CA LYS A 307 -9.83 6.87 16.64
C LYS A 307 -8.60 6.51 17.47
N MET A 308 -7.88 5.43 17.15
CA MET A 308 -6.66 5.08 17.88
C MET A 308 -5.61 6.18 17.63
N PRO A 309 -5.04 6.82 18.67
CA PRO A 309 -4.17 7.99 18.48
C PRO A 309 -2.91 7.65 17.66
N ALA A 310 -2.37 6.44 17.80
CA ALA A 310 -1.26 5.95 16.98
C ALA A 310 -1.64 5.85 15.49
N VAL A 311 -2.81 5.27 15.17
CA VAL A 311 -3.31 5.14 13.79
C VAL A 311 -3.58 6.53 13.20
N LEU A 312 -4.26 7.41 13.92
CA LEU A 312 -4.56 8.77 13.46
C LEU A 312 -3.27 9.55 13.16
N THR A 313 -2.28 9.49 14.07
CA THR A 313 -0.97 10.14 13.90
C THR A 313 -0.23 9.58 12.69
N PHE A 314 -0.22 8.25 12.54
CA PHE A 314 0.42 7.57 11.40
C PHE A 314 -0.25 7.92 10.06
N CYS A 315 -1.59 7.96 10.01
CA CYS A 315 -2.33 8.39 8.83
C CYS A 315 -2.01 9.84 8.44
N LEU A 316 -1.96 10.77 9.41
CA LEU A 316 -1.59 12.17 9.16
C LEU A 316 -0.14 12.31 8.66
N LEU A 317 0.80 11.56 9.24
CA LEU A 317 2.20 11.53 8.79
C LEU A 317 2.33 10.98 7.36
N ILE A 318 1.65 9.88 7.04
CA ILE A 318 1.66 9.32 5.67
C ILE A 318 1.04 10.29 4.67
N LEU A 319 -0.11 10.89 4.99
CA LEU A 319 -0.82 11.79 4.08
C LEU A 319 0.04 13.02 3.76
N THR A 320 0.59 13.68 4.79
CA THR A 320 1.47 14.85 4.62
C THR A 320 2.77 14.50 3.89
N ALA A 321 3.38 13.34 4.20
CA ALA A 321 4.55 12.86 3.45
C ALA A 321 4.24 12.61 1.98
N LYS A 322 3.11 11.94 1.65
CA LYS A 322 2.72 11.66 0.26
C LYS A 322 2.42 12.93 -0.52
N VAL A 323 1.67 13.88 0.05
CA VAL A 323 1.44 15.20 -0.58
C VAL A 323 2.77 15.88 -0.90
N THR A 324 3.70 15.92 0.06
CA THR A 324 5.02 16.54 -0.13
C THR A 324 5.82 15.86 -1.25
N VAL A 325 5.89 14.52 -1.26
CA VAL A 325 6.57 13.74 -2.30
C VAL A 325 5.99 14.00 -3.68
N TYR A 326 4.66 13.99 -3.84
CA TYR A 326 4.03 14.27 -5.13
C TYR A 326 4.21 15.72 -5.58
N SER A 327 4.15 16.71 -4.68
CA SER A 327 4.42 18.12 -5.01
C SER A 327 5.85 18.34 -5.52
N MET A 328 6.84 17.68 -4.88
CA MET A 328 8.23 17.71 -5.35
C MET A 328 8.40 16.98 -6.69
N TYR A 329 7.79 15.81 -6.86
CA TYR A 329 7.86 15.03 -8.10
C TYR A 329 7.30 15.80 -9.32
N VAL A 330 6.12 16.42 -9.18
CA VAL A 330 5.53 17.24 -10.26
C VAL A 330 6.42 18.43 -10.61
N SER A 331 7.01 19.07 -9.59
CA SER A 331 7.93 20.20 -9.79
C SER A 331 9.23 19.79 -10.51
N ILE A 332 9.79 18.63 -10.18
CA ILE A 332 10.95 18.04 -10.87
C ILE A 332 10.61 17.70 -12.31
N MET A 333 9.46 17.06 -12.57
CA MET A 333 9.05 16.70 -13.93
C MET A 333 8.78 17.93 -14.81
N ALA A 334 8.17 18.98 -14.26
CA ALA A 334 8.02 20.26 -14.95
C ALA A 334 9.38 20.92 -15.26
N PHE A 335 10.35 20.84 -14.34
CA PHE A 335 11.70 21.33 -14.59
C PHE A 335 12.42 20.51 -15.69
N ASN A 336 12.39 19.18 -15.61
CA ASN A 336 12.97 18.28 -16.61
C ASN A 336 12.42 18.57 -18.02
N ALA A 337 11.10 18.75 -18.15
CA ALA A 337 10.46 19.11 -19.40
C ALA A 337 10.87 20.50 -19.92
N LYS A 338 11.08 21.47 -19.02
CA LYS A 338 11.52 22.84 -19.36
C LYS A 338 12.97 22.91 -19.84
N VAL A 339 13.87 22.09 -19.28
CA VAL A 339 15.30 22.11 -19.65
C VAL A 339 15.64 21.20 -20.83
N SER A 340 14.83 20.17 -21.10
CA SER A 340 15.09 19.24 -22.19
C SER A 340 14.99 19.91 -23.56
N ASP A 341 16.07 19.81 -24.36
CA ASP A 341 16.12 20.34 -25.73
C ASP A 341 15.06 19.65 -26.62
N PRO A 342 14.10 20.38 -27.22
CA PRO A 342 13.05 19.79 -28.06
C PRO A 342 13.56 18.93 -29.23
N LEU A 343 14.75 19.20 -29.75
CA LEU A 343 15.32 18.46 -30.89
C LEU A 343 15.77 17.04 -30.52
N ILE A 344 16.05 16.78 -29.23
CA ILE A 344 16.43 15.47 -28.69
C ILE A 344 15.60 15.09 -27.45
N GLY A 345 14.41 15.71 -27.32
CA GLY A 345 13.63 15.72 -26.09
C GLY A 345 13.26 14.33 -25.58
N GLY A 346 13.00 13.37 -26.48
CA GLY A 346 12.75 11.97 -26.10
C GLY A 346 13.93 11.34 -25.34
N THR A 347 15.13 11.40 -25.91
CA THR A 347 16.35 10.83 -25.29
C THR A 347 16.70 11.57 -24.00
N TYR A 348 16.56 12.89 -23.98
CA TYR A 348 16.91 13.70 -22.81
C TYR A 348 15.93 13.48 -21.65
N MET A 349 14.62 13.55 -21.90
CA MET A 349 13.60 13.22 -20.88
C MET A 349 13.75 11.78 -20.39
N THR A 350 14.07 10.83 -21.27
CA THR A 350 14.34 9.45 -20.88
C THR A 350 15.52 9.37 -19.92
N LEU A 351 16.66 10.02 -20.22
CA LEU A 351 17.82 10.05 -19.34
C LEU A 351 17.49 10.63 -17.95
N LEU A 352 16.82 11.78 -17.89
CA LEU A 352 16.45 12.42 -16.62
C LEU A 352 15.47 11.57 -15.81
N ASN A 353 14.52 10.92 -16.48
CA ASN A 353 13.57 9.99 -15.85
C ASN A 353 14.27 8.72 -15.36
N THR A 354 15.22 8.16 -16.13
CA THR A 354 16.03 7.00 -15.70
C THR A 354 16.87 7.32 -14.47
N VAL A 355 17.52 8.49 -14.43
CA VAL A 355 18.28 8.94 -13.23
C VAL A 355 17.35 9.13 -12.03
N SER A 356 16.17 9.71 -12.23
CA SER A 356 15.16 9.89 -11.18
C SER A 356 14.65 8.55 -10.63
N ASN A 357 14.35 7.59 -11.50
CA ASN A 357 13.91 6.24 -11.13
C ASN A 357 15.01 5.46 -10.41
N LEU A 358 16.26 5.56 -10.88
CA LEU A 358 17.42 4.97 -10.20
C LEU A 358 17.52 5.51 -8.77
N GLY A 359 17.43 6.84 -8.61
CA GLY A 359 17.47 7.53 -7.31
C GLY A 359 16.37 7.13 -6.32
N GLY A 360 15.23 6.60 -6.78
CA GLY A 360 14.17 6.07 -5.91
C GLY A 360 14.30 4.58 -5.58
N ASN A 361 14.81 3.77 -6.52
CA ASN A 361 14.79 2.31 -6.40
C ASN A 361 15.91 1.75 -5.51
N TRP A 362 17.18 2.14 -5.74
CA TRP A 362 18.31 1.54 -5.01
C TRP A 362 18.32 1.85 -3.50
N PRO A 363 17.89 3.04 -3.00
CA PRO A 363 17.91 3.31 -1.56
C PRO A 363 16.99 2.36 -0.80
N SER A 364 15.87 1.93 -1.39
CA SER A 364 14.94 0.97 -0.77
C SER A 364 15.59 -0.39 -0.55
N THR A 365 16.41 -0.87 -1.49
CA THR A 365 17.19 -2.12 -1.34
C THR A 365 18.27 -1.98 -0.27
N VAL A 366 19.00 -0.86 -0.26
CA VAL A 366 20.08 -0.62 0.72
C VAL A 366 19.53 -0.43 2.13
N ALA A 367 18.42 0.30 2.29
CA ALA A 367 17.69 0.45 3.55
C ALA A 367 17.36 -0.91 4.18
N LEU A 368 16.58 -1.73 3.46
CA LEU A 368 16.19 -3.08 3.92
C LEU A 368 17.40 -3.97 4.25
N TRP A 369 18.50 -3.84 3.51
CA TRP A 369 19.74 -4.60 3.76
C TRP A 369 20.51 -4.12 5.01
N LEU A 370 20.33 -2.86 5.44
CA LEU A 370 20.99 -2.29 6.62
C LEU A 370 20.22 -2.54 7.93
N VAL A 371 18.91 -2.80 7.88
CA VAL A 371 18.10 -3.08 9.09
C VAL A 371 18.66 -4.24 9.91
N ASP A 372 18.98 -5.38 9.29
CA ASP A 372 19.46 -6.56 10.01
C ASP A 372 20.83 -6.34 10.70
N PRO A 373 21.88 -5.80 10.03
CA PRO A 373 23.14 -5.45 10.67
C PRO A 373 23.05 -4.42 11.81
N LEU A 374 22.10 -3.47 11.71
CA LEU A 374 21.87 -2.42 12.70
C LEU A 374 21.01 -2.89 13.89
N THR A 375 20.26 -3.99 13.75
CA THR A 375 19.39 -4.53 14.79
C THR A 375 20.20 -5.29 15.85
N VAL A 376 20.00 -4.94 17.12
CA VAL A 376 20.65 -5.59 18.27
C VAL A 376 19.63 -6.39 19.06
N LYS A 377 19.91 -7.70 19.24
CA LYS A 377 19.09 -8.64 19.98
C LYS A 377 19.86 -9.17 21.18
N GLU A 378 19.24 -9.12 22.35
CA GLU A 378 19.81 -9.56 23.64
C GLU A 378 19.06 -10.79 24.17
N CYS A 379 19.75 -11.61 24.96
CA CYS A 379 19.15 -12.78 25.59
C CYS A 379 18.55 -12.39 26.95
N VAL A 380 17.23 -12.49 27.09
CA VAL A 380 16.52 -12.27 28.36
C VAL A 380 16.22 -13.63 28.99
N GLY A 381 16.72 -13.85 30.20
CA GLY A 381 16.54 -15.10 30.96
C GLY A 381 17.83 -15.94 31.12
N ALA A 382 18.88 -15.67 30.34
CA ALA A 382 20.20 -16.26 30.53
C ALA A 382 21.29 -15.16 30.52
N SER A 383 22.07 -15.09 31.59
CA SER A 383 23.06 -14.04 31.78
C SER A 383 24.24 -14.15 30.80
N ASN A 384 24.73 -12.99 30.33
CA ASN A 384 25.98 -12.86 29.58
C ASN A 384 26.00 -13.54 28.19
N GLN A 385 24.85 -13.67 27.53
CA GLN A 385 24.72 -14.16 26.15
C GLN A 385 24.02 -13.13 25.24
N ASN A 386 24.38 -13.13 23.95
CA ASN A 386 23.74 -12.29 22.93
C ASN A 386 22.94 -13.14 21.92
N CYS A 387 22.17 -12.49 21.06
CA CYS A 387 21.37 -13.15 20.03
C CYS A 387 21.73 -12.67 18.62
N ARG A 388 23.03 -12.41 18.37
CA ARG A 388 23.51 -11.78 17.12
C ARG A 388 23.87 -12.78 16.02
N THR A 389 24.21 -14.02 16.37
CA THR A 389 24.44 -15.13 15.42
C THR A 389 23.43 -16.26 15.67
N PRO A 390 23.15 -17.12 14.67
CA PRO A 390 22.27 -18.28 14.86
C PRO A 390 22.69 -19.19 16.02
N ASP A 391 24.00 -19.42 16.18
CA ASP A 391 24.55 -20.23 17.26
C ASP A 391 24.31 -19.62 18.64
N ALA A 392 24.39 -18.28 18.75
CA ALA A 392 24.15 -17.57 20.00
C ALA A 392 22.64 -17.53 20.37
N VAL A 393 21.76 -17.46 19.36
CA VAL A 393 20.30 -17.63 19.55
C VAL A 393 19.97 -19.03 20.08
N GLU A 394 20.60 -20.06 19.53
CA GLU A 394 20.40 -21.45 19.97
C GLU A 394 20.97 -21.68 21.38
N LEU A 395 22.12 -21.08 21.71
CA LEU A 395 22.69 -21.13 23.07
C LEU A 395 21.81 -20.40 24.09
N CYS A 396 21.27 -19.22 23.74
CA CYS A 396 20.31 -18.48 24.56
C CYS A 396 19.07 -19.34 24.89
N ARG A 397 18.48 -19.98 23.88
CA ARG A 397 17.32 -20.90 24.06
C ARG A 397 17.66 -22.11 24.93
N LYS A 398 18.82 -22.74 24.74
CA LYS A 398 19.27 -23.88 25.55
C LYS A 398 19.46 -23.54 27.02
N LEU A 399 19.76 -22.29 27.34
CA LEU A 399 19.88 -21.77 28.71
C LEU A 399 18.53 -21.27 29.27
N GLY A 400 17.40 -21.53 28.60
CA GLY A 400 16.07 -21.10 29.03
C GLY A 400 15.75 -19.63 28.75
N GLY A 401 16.61 -18.92 28.02
CA GLY A 401 16.40 -17.52 27.64
C GLY A 401 15.59 -17.34 26.35
N SER A 402 15.06 -16.14 26.16
CA SER A 402 14.43 -15.68 24.92
C SER A 402 15.19 -14.50 24.33
N CYS A 403 15.37 -14.51 23.01
CA CYS A 403 15.99 -13.39 22.29
C CYS A 403 14.96 -12.28 22.08
N VAL A 404 15.21 -11.10 22.65
CA VAL A 404 14.38 -9.90 22.51
C VAL A 404 15.18 -8.83 21.76
N THR A 405 14.52 -8.09 20.87
CA THR A 405 15.14 -6.92 20.21
C THR A 405 15.34 -5.81 21.23
N ALA A 406 16.58 -5.49 21.55
CA ALA A 406 16.95 -4.41 22.48
C ALA A 406 17.04 -3.06 21.74
N LEU A 407 17.52 -3.08 20.50
CA LEU A 407 17.54 -1.92 19.60
C LEU A 407 17.14 -2.37 18.21
N ASP A 408 16.05 -1.79 17.68
CA ASP A 408 15.60 -2.05 16.31
C ASP A 408 16.42 -1.18 15.34
N GLY A 409 17.04 -1.83 14.35
CA GLY A 409 17.87 -1.17 13.34
C GLY A 409 17.10 -0.12 12.53
N TYR A 410 15.79 -0.28 12.36
CA TYR A 410 14.92 0.67 11.67
C TYR A 410 14.99 2.09 12.27
N TYR A 411 14.99 2.22 13.60
CA TYR A 411 15.06 3.54 14.24
C TYR A 411 16.44 4.18 14.10
N VAL A 412 17.51 3.38 14.17
CA VAL A 412 18.90 3.83 13.97
C VAL A 412 19.09 4.33 12.54
N GLU A 413 18.63 3.53 11.56
CA GLU A 413 18.67 3.87 10.14
C GLU A 413 17.85 5.13 9.84
N SER A 414 16.64 5.25 10.40
CA SER A 414 15.79 6.43 10.24
C SER A 414 16.50 7.72 10.69
N ILE A 415 17.22 7.68 11.82
CA ILE A 415 18.01 8.82 12.31
C ILE A 415 19.15 9.16 11.34
N ILE A 416 19.87 8.16 10.83
CA ILE A 416 20.94 8.34 9.84
C ILE A 416 20.39 8.97 8.56
N CYS A 417 19.27 8.49 8.05
CA CYS A 417 18.59 9.01 6.86
C CYS A 417 18.16 10.48 7.02
N VAL A 418 17.72 10.90 8.20
CA VAL A 418 17.43 12.31 8.51
C VAL A 418 18.69 13.17 8.41
N PHE A 419 19.82 12.73 8.98
CA PHE A 419 21.10 13.46 8.86
C PHE A 419 21.61 13.53 7.42
N ILE A 420 21.47 12.45 6.63
CA ILE A 420 21.79 12.44 5.20
C ILE A 420 20.91 13.44 4.44
N GLY A 421 19.61 13.49 4.74
CA GLY A 421 18.68 14.46 4.13
C GLY A 421 19.05 15.91 4.41
N PHE A 422 19.38 16.26 5.66
CA PHE A 422 19.89 17.59 6.00
C PHE A 422 21.23 17.90 5.32
N GLY A 423 22.18 16.95 5.31
CA GLY A 423 23.45 17.09 4.61
C GLY A 423 23.25 17.37 3.11
N TRP A 424 22.40 16.59 2.45
CA TRP A 424 22.02 16.80 1.05
C TRP A 424 21.45 18.21 0.83
N TRP A 425 20.52 18.64 1.68
CA TRP A 425 19.92 19.97 1.59
C TRP A 425 20.95 21.10 1.70
N PHE A 426 21.82 21.05 2.72
CA PHE A 426 22.81 22.10 2.95
C PHE A 426 23.91 22.15 1.87
N PHE A 427 24.40 20.99 1.40
CA PHE A 427 25.52 20.96 0.44
C PHE A 427 25.09 21.02 -1.04
N LEU A 428 23.92 20.48 -1.38
CA LEU A 428 23.44 20.40 -2.77
C LEU A 428 22.28 21.35 -3.06
N GLY A 429 21.48 21.75 -2.07
CA GLY A 429 20.41 22.74 -2.24
C GLY A 429 20.87 24.06 -2.88
N PRO A 430 21.99 24.69 -2.43
CA PRO A 430 22.52 25.90 -3.07
C PRO A 430 22.94 25.68 -4.54
N LYS A 431 23.45 24.49 -4.88
CA LYS A 431 23.80 24.13 -6.26
C LYS A 431 22.55 23.91 -7.11
N PHE A 432 21.52 23.28 -6.54
CA PHE A 432 20.23 23.07 -7.21
C PHE A 432 19.55 24.40 -7.54
N LYS A 433 19.58 25.36 -6.60
CA LYS A 433 19.09 26.73 -6.84
C LYS A 433 19.88 27.41 -7.97
N LYS A 434 21.21 27.31 -7.97
CA LYS A 434 22.03 27.86 -9.06
C LYS A 434 21.67 27.25 -10.42
N LEU A 435 21.46 25.94 -10.49
CA LEU A 435 21.03 25.24 -11.72
C LEU A 435 19.64 25.68 -12.18
N GLN A 436 18.71 25.92 -11.25
CA GLN A 436 17.37 26.45 -11.56
C GLN A 436 17.42 27.84 -12.22
N ASP A 437 18.41 28.66 -11.85
CA ASP A 437 18.63 30.00 -12.39
C ASP A 437 19.46 30.01 -13.70
N GLU A 438 19.94 28.86 -14.20
CA GLU A 438 20.70 28.78 -15.45
C GLU A 438 19.81 28.95 -16.70
N GLY A 439 20.28 29.76 -17.66
CA GLY A 439 19.59 30.03 -18.90
C GLY A 439 19.46 28.80 -19.81
N SER A 440 18.43 28.79 -20.67
CA SER A 440 18.12 27.66 -21.57
C SER A 440 19.23 27.29 -22.57
N THR A 441 20.27 28.11 -22.70
CA THR A 441 21.48 27.82 -23.49
C THR A 441 22.46 26.87 -22.78
N SER A 442 22.48 26.83 -21.45
CA SER A 442 23.28 25.85 -20.68
C SER A 442 22.78 24.41 -20.87
N TRP A 443 21.46 24.26 -21.05
CA TRP A 443 20.76 22.98 -21.13
C TRP A 443 20.64 22.43 -22.57
N LYS A 444 21.12 23.16 -23.58
CA LYS A 444 21.06 22.73 -24.99
C LYS A 444 22.37 22.12 -25.46
N CYS A 445 22.26 21.10 -26.30
CA CYS A 445 23.45 20.48 -26.90
C CYS A 445 24.17 21.48 -27.83
N LYS A 446 25.42 21.83 -27.49
CA LYS A 446 26.27 22.62 -28.38
C LYS A 446 26.65 21.78 -29.60
N ARG A 447 26.11 22.15 -30.77
CA ARG A 447 26.64 21.67 -32.06
C ARG A 447 27.90 22.46 -32.40
N ASN A 448 28.99 21.74 -32.66
CA ASN A 448 29.98 22.22 -33.61
C ASN A 448 29.37 21.99 -35.01
N ASN A 449 29.35 23.03 -35.83
CA ASN A 449 29.02 22.93 -37.26
C ASN A 449 30.20 22.32 -38.03
#